data_AF-E5RJP4-F1
#
_entry.id   AF-E5RJP4-F1
#
_cell.length_a   1.000
_cell.length_b   1.000
_cell.length_c   1.000
_cell.angle_alpha   90.00
_cell.angle_beta   90.00
_cell.angle_gamma   90.00
#
_symmetry.space_group_name_H-M   'P 1'
#
loop_
_entity.id
_entity.type
_entity.pdbx_description
1 polymer ?
#
loop_
_entity_poly.entity_id
_entity_poly.type
_entity_poly.pdbx_seq_one_letter_code
_entity_poly.pdbx_strand_id
1 'polypeptide(L)'
;MNLLLNSISLLTFLSEFVVIHNGIITNYKDLRKFLESKGYEFESETDTETIAKLIKYVFDNRETEDITFSTLVERVIQQLEGAFALVFKSVHYPGEAVATRRGSPLLIGVRSKYKLSTEQIPILYRTCTLENVKNICKTRMKRLDSSACLHAVGDKAVEFFFASDASAIIEHTNRVIFLEDDDIAAVADGKLSIHRVKRSASDDPSRAIQTLQMEL
;
A
#
# COMPACT_ATOMS: atom_id res chain seq x y z
N MET A 1 -5.67 -10.72 -7.90
CA MET A 1 -5.36 -9.28 -7.80
C MET A 1 -4.76 -8.85 -9.12
N ASN A 2 -5.45 -7.95 -9.82
CA ASN A 2 -5.06 -7.48 -11.14
C ASN A 2 -4.54 -6.04 -11.00
N LEU A 3 -3.35 -5.77 -11.56
CA LEU A 3 -2.73 -4.46 -11.60
C LEU A 3 -2.95 -3.93 -13.02
N LEU A 4 -3.68 -2.82 -13.14
CA LEU A 4 -4.05 -2.22 -14.43
C LEU A 4 -3.55 -0.79 -14.43
N LEU A 5 -2.37 -0.60 -14.98
CA LEU A 5 -1.73 0.70 -15.02
C LEU A 5 -1.32 0.96 -16.47
N ASN A 6 -1.99 1.93 -17.09
CA ASN A 6 -1.57 2.48 -18.36
C ASN A 6 -0.28 3.27 -18.13
N SER A 7 0.76 2.92 -18.91
CA SER A 7 2.10 3.52 -18.92
C SER A 7 2.93 3.29 -17.66
N ILE A 8 3.49 2.09 -17.48
CA ILE A 8 4.50 1.83 -16.43
C ILE A 8 5.69 1.05 -16.98
N SER A 9 6.88 1.60 -16.72
CA SER A 9 8.17 0.92 -16.82
C SER A 9 8.20 -0.27 -15.85
N LEU A 10 7.80 -1.44 -16.33
CA LEU A 10 8.03 -2.69 -15.64
C LEU A 10 9.55 -2.94 -15.62
N LEU A 11 10.15 -2.95 -14.43
CA LEU A 11 11.45 -3.58 -14.26
C LEU A 11 11.41 -4.46 -13.02
N THR A 12 11.47 -5.78 -13.22
CA THR A 12 11.97 -6.68 -12.18
C THR A 12 12.53 -7.95 -12.80
N PHE A 13 13.86 -8.04 -12.90
CA PHE A 13 14.55 -9.32 -12.94
C PHE A 13 14.94 -9.68 -11.50
N LEU A 14 14.29 -10.71 -10.95
CA LEU A 14 14.73 -11.46 -9.75
C LEU A 14 14.78 -10.74 -8.39
N SER A 15 13.77 -9.96 -7.99
CA SER A 15 13.70 -9.44 -6.60
C SER A 15 12.50 -9.93 -5.80
N GLU A 16 12.77 -10.31 -4.54
CA GLU A 16 11.82 -10.75 -3.52
C GLU A 16 10.69 -9.73 -3.26
N PHE A 17 10.91 -8.48 -3.66
CA PHE A 17 9.96 -7.37 -3.65
C PHE A 17 9.81 -6.80 -5.05
N VAL A 18 8.57 -6.55 -5.45
CA VAL A 18 8.19 -5.87 -6.70
C VAL A 18 7.49 -4.58 -6.31
N VAL A 19 7.88 -3.49 -6.97
CA VAL A 19 7.24 -2.19 -6.80
C VAL A 19 6.79 -1.65 -8.14
N ILE A 20 5.60 -1.08 -8.15
CA ILE A 20 5.12 -0.25 -9.23
C ILE A 20 5.15 1.19 -8.75
N HIS A 21 5.68 2.09 -9.57
CA HIS A 21 5.89 3.49 -9.24
C HIS A 21 5.38 4.41 -10.33
N ASN A 22 4.62 5.43 -9.93
CA ASN A 22 4.28 6.57 -10.76
C ASN A 22 4.60 7.87 -10.00
N GLY A 23 5.54 8.64 -10.53
CA GLY A 23 6.03 9.85 -9.88
C GLY A 23 7.54 10.00 -10.00
N ILE A 24 8.12 10.84 -9.13
CA ILE A 24 9.55 11.11 -9.05
C ILE A 24 9.98 11.09 -7.59
N ILE A 25 10.99 10.28 -7.26
CA ILE A 25 11.66 10.31 -5.96
C ILE A 25 12.83 11.30 -6.04
N THR A 26 12.71 12.45 -5.37
CA THR A 26 13.70 13.54 -5.51
C THR A 26 15.03 13.25 -4.84
N ASN A 27 15.03 12.46 -3.77
CA ASN A 27 16.22 12.09 -3.00
C ASN A 27 16.81 10.71 -3.39
N TYR A 28 16.46 10.16 -4.57
CA TYR A 28 16.90 8.82 -4.98
C TYR A 28 18.42 8.67 -5.06
N LYS A 29 19.17 9.74 -5.37
CA LYS A 29 20.63 9.71 -5.47
C LYS A 29 21.30 9.46 -4.12
N ASP A 30 20.76 10.05 -3.05
CA ASP A 30 21.29 9.88 -1.70
C ASP A 30 20.96 8.48 -1.17
N LEU A 31 19.73 8.02 -1.40
CA LEU A 31 19.30 6.67 -1.08
C LEU A 31 20.11 5.61 -1.85
N ARG A 32 20.41 5.86 -3.13
CA ARG A 32 21.25 4.98 -3.94
C ARG A 32 22.65 4.85 -3.38
N LYS A 33 23.34 5.97 -3.11
CA LYS A 33 24.69 5.95 -2.50
C LYS A 33 24.69 5.22 -1.17
N PHE A 34 23.65 5.41 -0.36
CA PHE A 34 23.48 4.68 0.88
C PHE A 34 23.37 3.17 0.65
N LEU A 35 22.52 2.73 -0.28
CA LEU A 35 22.34 1.30 -0.58
C LEU A 35 23.60 0.67 -1.20
N GLU A 36 24.29 1.39 -2.08
CA GLU A 36 25.59 0.97 -2.64
C GLU A 36 26.62 0.78 -1.53
N SER A 37 26.66 1.67 -0.52
CA SER A 37 27.52 1.51 0.66
C SER A 37 27.17 0.28 1.53
N LYS A 38 25.95 -0.26 1.36
CA LYS A 38 25.47 -1.48 2.03
C LYS A 38 25.65 -2.73 1.16
N GLY A 39 26.28 -2.61 -0.01
CA GLY A 39 26.56 -3.74 -0.90
C GLY A 39 25.46 -4.06 -1.90
N TYR A 40 24.51 -3.15 -2.13
CA TYR A 40 23.49 -3.31 -3.17
C TYR A 40 24.03 -2.82 -4.51
N GLU A 41 24.06 -3.70 -5.51
CA GLU A 41 24.38 -3.34 -6.90
C GLU A 41 23.12 -2.83 -7.61
N PHE A 42 23.25 -1.87 -8.52
CA PHE A 42 22.14 -1.29 -9.29
C PHE A 42 22.29 -1.58 -10.79
N GLU A 43 21.18 -1.95 -11.42
CA GLU A 43 21.12 -2.34 -12.84
C GLU A 43 20.57 -1.21 -13.72
N SER A 44 19.88 -0.24 -13.13
CA SER A 44 19.28 0.91 -13.81
C SER A 44 19.65 2.22 -13.11
N GLU A 45 19.44 3.33 -13.79
CA GLU A 45 19.55 4.68 -13.22
C GLU A 45 18.19 5.22 -12.75
N THR A 46 17.17 4.36 -12.69
CA THR A 46 15.81 4.76 -12.30
C THR A 46 15.70 4.92 -10.80
N ASP A 47 14.91 5.89 -10.37
CA ASP A 47 14.52 6.07 -8.98
C ASP A 47 13.68 4.91 -8.44
N THR A 48 12.92 4.25 -9.31
CA THR A 48 12.06 3.10 -9.00
C THR A 48 12.86 1.92 -8.45
N GLU A 49 14.04 1.64 -9.01
CA GLU A 49 14.91 0.56 -8.52
C GLU A 49 15.41 0.84 -7.09
N THR A 50 15.67 2.10 -6.76
CA THR A 50 16.05 2.51 -5.40
C THR A 50 14.98 2.13 -4.38
N ILE A 51 13.70 2.25 -4.73
CA ILE A 51 12.58 1.87 -3.85
C ILE A 51 12.57 0.35 -3.62
N ALA A 52 12.75 -0.44 -4.68
CA ALA A 52 12.78 -1.91 -4.60
C ALA A 52 13.93 -2.43 -3.72
N LYS A 53 15.12 -1.82 -3.84
CA LYS A 53 16.27 -2.19 -3.01
C LYS A 53 16.14 -1.66 -1.59
N LEU A 54 15.54 -0.48 -1.40
CA LEU A 54 15.29 0.08 -0.08
C LEU A 54 14.33 -0.78 0.73
N ILE A 55 13.23 -1.26 0.15
CA ILE A 55 12.30 -2.13 0.87
C ILE A 55 12.96 -3.46 1.27
N LYS A 56 13.81 -4.02 0.39
CA LYS A 56 14.62 -5.19 0.73
C LYS A 56 15.59 -4.90 1.88
N TYR A 57 16.29 -3.76 1.85
CA TYR A 57 17.18 -3.35 2.93
C TYR A 57 16.44 -3.25 4.27
N VAL A 58 15.27 -2.61 4.30
CA VAL A 58 14.47 -2.50 5.53
C VAL A 58 13.99 -3.89 5.99
N PHE A 59 13.65 -4.78 5.06
CA PHE A 59 13.25 -6.15 5.38
C PHE A 59 14.41 -6.93 6.00
N ASP A 60 15.58 -6.92 5.38
CA ASP A 60 16.76 -7.66 5.84
C ASP A 60 17.27 -7.15 7.21
N ASN A 61 17.02 -5.88 7.54
CA ASN A 61 17.41 -5.24 8.80
C ASN A 61 16.24 -5.09 9.80
N ARG A 62 15.19 -5.91 9.67
CA ARG A 62 14.04 -5.88 10.59
C ARG A 62 14.42 -6.37 12.00
N GLU A 63 13.87 -5.72 13.02
CA GLU A 63 14.10 -6.08 14.43
C GLU A 63 13.36 -7.36 14.84
N THR A 64 12.25 -7.66 14.16
CA THR A 64 11.39 -8.80 14.45
C THR A 64 11.03 -9.52 13.16
N GLU A 65 10.93 -10.84 13.22
CA GLU A 65 10.54 -11.65 12.06
C GLU A 65 9.07 -11.38 11.65
N ASP A 66 8.21 -11.07 12.62
CA ASP A 66 6.76 -10.86 12.45
C ASP A 66 6.39 -9.41 12.06
N ILE A 67 7.17 -8.75 11.20
CA ILE A 67 6.84 -7.41 10.72
C ILE A 67 5.76 -7.46 9.62
N THR A 68 4.70 -6.67 9.76
CA THR A 68 3.64 -6.61 8.73
C THR A 68 4.12 -5.91 7.48
N PHE A 69 3.58 -6.27 6.31
CA PHE A 69 3.97 -5.64 5.05
C PHE A 69 3.70 -4.13 5.03
N SER A 70 2.57 -3.71 5.62
CA SER A 70 2.22 -2.29 5.78
C SER A 70 3.25 -1.52 6.61
N THR A 71 3.77 -2.13 7.68
CA THR A 71 4.82 -1.52 8.53
C THR A 71 6.14 -1.40 7.77
N LEU A 72 6.46 -2.38 6.93
CA LEU A 72 7.65 -2.35 6.09
C LEU A 72 7.57 -1.19 5.09
N VAL A 73 6.45 -1.06 4.37
CA VAL A 73 6.22 0.04 3.42
C VAL A 73 6.19 1.40 4.12
N GLU A 74 5.61 1.48 5.32
CA GLU A 74 5.62 2.70 6.14
C GLU A 74 7.06 3.19 6.42
N ARG A 75 7.96 2.28 6.81
CA ARG A 75 9.37 2.61 7.04
C ARG A 75 10.06 3.09 5.76
N VAL A 76 9.70 2.53 4.61
CA VAL A 76 10.24 2.94 3.30
C VAL A 76 9.79 4.36 2.95
N ILE A 77 8.48 4.65 2.98
CA ILE A 77 7.96 5.97 2.57
C ILE A 77 8.37 7.12 3.50
N GLN A 78 8.83 6.81 4.72
CA GLN A 78 9.43 7.80 5.64
C GLN A 78 10.80 8.28 5.16
N GLN A 79 11.49 7.49 4.33
CA GLN A 79 12.80 7.85 3.75
C GLN A 79 12.66 8.47 2.36
N LEU A 80 11.48 8.39 1.73
CA LEU A 80 11.26 8.89 0.38
C LEU A 80 10.83 10.36 0.39
N GLU A 81 11.45 11.15 -0.48
CA GLU A 81 11.05 12.51 -0.81
C GLU A 81 10.56 12.61 -2.25
N GLY A 82 9.65 13.54 -2.51
CA GLY A 82 9.07 13.75 -3.83
C GLY A 82 7.58 13.43 -3.88
N ALA A 83 7.10 13.17 -5.10
CA ALA A 83 5.70 12.86 -5.37
C ALA A 83 5.62 11.50 -6.06
N PHE A 84 4.88 10.56 -5.47
CA PHE A 84 4.83 9.16 -5.89
C PHE A 84 3.48 8.51 -5.60
N ALA A 85 3.12 7.55 -6.42
CA ALA A 85 2.09 6.54 -6.17
C ALA A 85 2.77 5.18 -6.32
N LEU A 86 2.68 4.37 -5.27
CA LEU A 86 3.40 3.11 -5.15
C LEU A 86 2.45 1.96 -4.88
N VAL A 87 2.72 0.80 -5.51
CA VAL A 87 2.08 -0.47 -5.18
C VAL A 87 3.15 -1.54 -5.03
N PHE A 88 3.16 -2.21 -3.88
CA PHE A 88 4.14 -3.21 -3.49
C PHE A 88 3.54 -4.62 -3.50
N LYS A 89 4.36 -5.58 -3.92
CA LYS A 89 4.10 -7.03 -3.80
C LYS A 89 5.39 -7.73 -3.38
N SER A 90 5.27 -8.85 -2.68
CA SER A 90 6.43 -9.64 -2.26
C SER A 90 6.11 -11.13 -2.18
N VAL A 91 7.13 -11.96 -2.35
CA VAL A 91 7.06 -13.40 -2.09
C VAL A 91 6.98 -13.71 -0.59
N HIS A 92 7.45 -12.81 0.27
CA HIS A 92 7.40 -12.96 1.74
C HIS A 92 6.01 -12.71 2.31
N TYR A 93 5.18 -11.99 1.57
CA TYR A 93 3.80 -11.63 1.94
C TYR A 93 2.84 -12.13 0.87
N PRO A 94 2.69 -13.46 0.72
CA PRO A 94 1.93 -14.04 -0.38
C PRO A 94 0.45 -13.66 -0.31
N GLY A 95 -0.07 -13.14 -1.42
CA GLY A 95 -1.47 -12.69 -1.50
C GLY A 95 -1.72 -11.29 -0.96
N GLU A 96 -0.71 -10.62 -0.39
CA GLU A 96 -0.81 -9.25 0.08
C GLU A 96 -0.41 -8.23 -1.01
N ALA A 97 -0.97 -7.03 -0.90
CA ALA A 97 -0.47 -5.83 -1.55
C ALA A 97 -0.57 -4.64 -0.61
N VAL A 98 0.39 -3.73 -0.76
CA VAL A 98 0.36 -2.45 -0.06
C VAL A 98 0.51 -1.34 -1.07
N ALA A 99 -0.39 -0.36 -1.02
CA ALA A 99 -0.43 0.78 -1.91
C ALA A 99 -0.39 2.07 -1.10
N THR A 100 0.31 3.08 -1.60
CA THR A 100 0.49 4.36 -0.90
C THR A 100 0.75 5.47 -1.90
N ARG A 101 0.39 6.70 -1.54
CA ARG A 101 0.67 7.87 -2.39
C ARG A 101 1.11 9.09 -1.59
N ARG A 102 1.78 10.00 -2.29
CA ARG A 102 2.06 11.38 -1.88
C ARG A 102 2.19 12.23 -3.15
N GLY A 103 1.32 13.22 -3.36
CA GLY A 103 1.40 14.11 -4.53
C GLY A 103 1.16 13.48 -5.90
N SER A 104 0.76 12.20 -5.99
CA SER A 104 0.43 11.49 -7.24
C SER A 104 -0.88 10.71 -7.08
N PRO A 105 -1.80 10.72 -8.07
CA PRO A 105 -3.10 10.08 -7.94
C PRO A 105 -2.99 8.56 -7.82
N LEU A 106 -3.78 7.99 -6.90
CA LEU A 106 -3.91 6.56 -6.70
C LEU A 106 -5.30 6.25 -6.13
N LEU A 107 -5.99 5.31 -6.77
CA LEU A 107 -7.31 4.85 -6.35
C LEU A 107 -7.41 3.33 -6.38
N ILE A 108 -8.37 2.81 -5.60
CA ILE A 108 -8.64 1.39 -5.45
C ILE A 108 -10.05 1.09 -5.94
N GLY A 109 -10.17 0.36 -7.05
CA GLY A 109 -11.41 -0.23 -7.51
C GLY A 109 -11.77 -1.46 -6.66
N VAL A 110 -13.03 -1.57 -6.29
CA VAL A 110 -13.55 -2.73 -5.54
C VAL A 110 -14.65 -3.42 -6.35
N ARG A 111 -14.50 -4.73 -6.56
CA ARG A 111 -15.53 -5.57 -7.18
C ARG A 111 -15.85 -6.76 -6.29
N SER A 112 -17.14 -6.96 -6.05
CA SER A 112 -17.65 -8.06 -5.25
C SER A 112 -19.02 -8.48 -5.76
N LYS A 113 -19.28 -9.78 -5.83
CA LYS A 113 -20.65 -10.31 -6.04
C LYS A 113 -21.50 -10.23 -4.77
N TYR A 114 -20.89 -9.95 -3.63
CA TYR A 114 -21.51 -9.97 -2.32
C TYR A 114 -21.47 -8.59 -1.67
N LYS A 115 -22.38 -8.36 -0.73
CA LYS A 115 -22.43 -7.13 0.05
C LYS A 115 -21.08 -6.90 0.76
N LEU A 116 -20.59 -5.68 0.71
CA LEU A 116 -19.38 -5.26 1.42
C LEU A 116 -19.70 -4.99 2.89
N SER A 117 -18.70 -5.16 3.76
CA SER A 117 -18.82 -4.93 5.21
C SER A 117 -19.16 -3.47 5.57
N THR A 118 -18.61 -2.51 4.82
CA THR A 118 -18.78 -1.07 5.04
C THR A 118 -18.68 -0.31 3.71
N GLU A 119 -19.21 0.92 3.68
CA GLU A 119 -18.98 1.87 2.59
C GLU A 119 -18.05 3.03 3.00
N GLN A 120 -17.68 3.11 4.28
CA GLN A 120 -16.66 4.02 4.82
C GLN A 120 -15.61 3.20 5.56
N ILE A 121 -14.37 3.29 5.11
CA ILE A 121 -13.22 2.61 5.69
C ILE A 121 -12.56 3.56 6.69
N PRO A 122 -12.57 3.29 8.00
CA PRO A 122 -11.90 4.14 8.96
C PRO A 122 -10.38 4.11 8.76
N ILE A 123 -9.73 5.25 8.95
CA ILE A 123 -8.26 5.34 8.93
C ILE A 123 -7.71 4.90 10.28
N LEU A 124 -6.79 3.94 10.23
CA LEU A 124 -6.10 3.41 11.40
C LEU A 124 -4.83 4.21 11.66
N TYR A 125 -4.71 4.75 12.87
CA TYR A 125 -3.49 5.43 13.32
C TYR A 125 -2.72 4.52 14.26
N ARG A 126 -1.40 4.44 14.10
CA ARG A 126 -0.56 3.71 15.07
C ARG A 126 -0.51 4.53 16.37
N THR A 127 -1.18 4.07 17.42
CA THR A 127 -0.96 4.60 18.77
C THR A 127 0.42 4.15 19.24
N CYS A 128 1.37 5.08 19.26
CA CYS A 128 2.66 4.88 19.91
C CYS A 128 2.43 4.76 21.43
N THR A 129 2.19 3.54 21.92
CA THR A 129 2.33 3.21 23.35
C THR A 129 3.36 2.09 23.46
N LEU A 130 4.52 2.43 24.02
CA LEU A 130 5.74 1.64 23.98
C LEU A 130 5.77 0.43 24.93
N GLU A 131 4.67 0.02 25.57
CA GLU A 131 4.78 -0.94 26.70
C GLU A 131 3.96 -2.24 26.63
N ASN A 132 3.03 -2.45 25.68
CA ASN A 132 2.18 -3.66 25.69
C ASN A 132 2.27 -4.58 24.46
N VAL A 133 3.27 -4.38 23.59
CA VAL A 133 3.33 -5.00 22.25
C VAL A 133 3.45 -6.54 22.29
N LYS A 134 4.17 -7.14 23.25
CA LYS A 134 4.45 -8.59 23.22
C LYS A 134 3.23 -9.51 23.45
N ASN A 135 2.21 -9.07 24.19
CA ASN A 135 1.05 -9.91 24.52
C ASN A 135 -0.18 -9.65 23.64
N ILE A 136 -0.13 -8.64 22.76
CA ILE A 136 -1.26 -8.24 21.93
C ILE A 136 -1.13 -8.79 20.51
N CYS A 137 0.08 -8.83 19.93
CA CYS A 137 0.30 -9.14 18.51
C CYS A 137 -0.22 -10.51 18.07
N LYS A 138 -0.05 -11.56 18.88
CA LYS A 138 -0.53 -12.91 18.54
C LYS A 138 -2.06 -13.08 18.65
N THR A 139 -2.72 -12.22 19.42
CA THR A 139 -4.15 -12.35 19.74
C THR A 139 -5.00 -11.30 19.02
N ARG A 140 -4.44 -10.14 18.64
CA ARG A 140 -5.17 -9.04 17.99
C ARG A 140 -5.40 -9.25 16.49
N MET A 141 -4.55 -9.97 15.76
CA MET A 141 -4.84 -10.24 14.34
C MET A 141 -6.03 -11.19 14.14
N LYS A 142 -6.44 -11.96 15.16
CA LYS A 142 -7.72 -12.69 15.15
C LYS A 142 -8.94 -11.84 15.53
N ARG A 143 -8.76 -10.60 15.99
CA ARG A 143 -9.83 -9.67 16.40
C ARG A 143 -9.52 -8.23 15.96
N LEU A 144 -9.08 -8.03 14.72
CA LEU A 144 -9.27 -6.72 14.11
C LEU A 144 -10.77 -6.66 13.79
N ASP A 145 -11.52 -5.87 14.54
CA ASP A 145 -12.97 -5.76 14.42
C ASP A 145 -13.35 -5.63 12.94
N SER A 146 -14.33 -6.43 12.50
CA SER A 146 -14.81 -6.48 11.12
C SER A 146 -15.26 -5.10 10.57
N SER A 147 -15.39 -4.09 11.44
CA SER A 147 -15.69 -2.70 11.09
C SER A 147 -14.48 -1.90 10.57
N ALA A 148 -13.25 -2.30 10.86
CA ALA A 148 -12.04 -1.55 10.51
C ALA A 148 -11.47 -1.90 9.13
N CYS A 149 -12.04 -2.90 8.45
CA CYS A 149 -11.56 -3.37 7.15
C CYS A 149 -12.71 -3.63 6.17
N LEU A 150 -12.47 -3.32 4.91
CA LEU A 150 -13.39 -3.62 3.82
C LEU A 150 -13.19 -5.06 3.34
N HIS A 151 -14.25 -5.86 3.40
CA HIS A 151 -14.29 -7.23 2.90
C HIS A 151 -15.70 -7.61 2.48
N ALA A 152 -15.85 -8.71 1.73
CA ALA A 152 -17.17 -9.25 1.43
C ALA A 152 -17.76 -9.94 2.67
N VAL A 153 -19.04 -9.68 2.95
CA VAL A 153 -19.75 -10.33 4.06
C VAL A 153 -19.78 -11.85 3.86
N GLY A 154 -19.31 -12.57 4.88
CA GLY A 154 -19.20 -14.04 4.87
C GLY A 154 -17.90 -14.60 4.29
N ASP A 155 -16.80 -13.83 4.36
CA ASP A 155 -15.45 -14.21 3.88
C ASP A 155 -15.45 -14.71 2.43
N LYS A 156 -16.26 -14.07 1.59
CA LYS A 156 -16.42 -14.42 0.19
C LYS A 156 -15.44 -13.64 -0.70
N ALA A 157 -15.28 -14.09 -1.94
CA ALA A 157 -14.33 -13.49 -2.87
C ALA A 157 -14.63 -12.00 -3.16
N VAL A 158 -13.58 -11.17 -3.01
CA VAL A 158 -13.54 -9.75 -3.36
C VAL A 158 -12.31 -9.51 -4.23
N GLU A 159 -12.44 -8.63 -5.20
CA GLU A 159 -11.35 -8.23 -6.09
C GLU A 159 -11.03 -6.75 -5.89
N PHE A 160 -9.74 -6.47 -5.72
CA PHE A 160 -9.20 -5.12 -5.63
C PHE A 160 -8.37 -4.81 -6.88
N PHE A 161 -8.55 -3.61 -7.41
CA PHE A 161 -7.85 -3.06 -8.57
C PHE A 161 -7.15 -1.79 -8.14
N PHE A 162 -5.85 -1.67 -8.37
CA PHE A 162 -5.09 -0.45 -8.08
C PHE A 162 -4.79 0.27 -9.39
N ALA A 163 -5.11 1.56 -9.47
CA ALA A 163 -4.76 2.38 -10.63
C ALA A 163 -4.51 3.84 -10.25
N SER A 164 -3.71 4.52 -11.06
CA SER A 164 -3.53 5.98 -10.99
C SER A 164 -4.64 6.75 -11.70
N ASP A 165 -5.37 6.10 -12.61
CA ASP A 165 -6.43 6.69 -13.42
C ASP A 165 -7.73 5.85 -13.31
N ALA A 166 -8.86 6.54 -13.17
CA ALA A 166 -10.18 5.91 -13.05
C ALA A 166 -10.60 5.15 -14.32
N SER A 167 -10.14 5.59 -15.50
CA SER A 167 -10.40 4.93 -16.78
C SER A 167 -9.87 3.49 -16.85
N ALA A 168 -8.79 3.19 -16.12
CA ALA A 168 -8.25 1.83 -16.04
C ALA A 168 -9.08 0.89 -15.14
N ILE A 169 -9.94 1.46 -14.29
CA ILE A 169 -10.78 0.71 -13.33
C ILE A 169 -12.21 0.56 -13.84
N ILE A 170 -12.70 1.52 -14.62
CA ILE A 170 -14.12 1.59 -15.02
C ILE A 170 -14.61 0.37 -15.79
N GLU A 171 -13.73 -0.30 -16.55
CA GLU A 171 -14.03 -1.55 -17.25
C GLU A 171 -14.34 -2.72 -16.32
N HIS A 172 -13.92 -2.62 -15.05
CA HIS A 172 -14.09 -3.66 -14.05
C HIS A 172 -15.10 -3.29 -12.97
N THR A 173 -15.09 -2.04 -12.51
CA THR A 173 -15.99 -1.56 -11.46
C THR A 173 -16.11 -0.05 -11.49
N ASN A 174 -17.30 0.47 -11.18
CA ASN A 174 -17.51 1.89 -10.94
C ASN A 174 -17.35 2.28 -9.46
N ARG A 175 -17.07 1.31 -8.57
CA ARG A 175 -16.89 1.55 -7.13
C ARG A 175 -15.42 1.71 -6.83
N VAL A 176 -15.03 2.91 -6.40
CA VAL A 176 -13.63 3.27 -6.17
C VAL A 176 -13.43 3.94 -4.82
N ILE A 177 -12.22 3.81 -4.30
CA ILE A 177 -11.76 4.51 -3.10
C ILE A 177 -10.57 5.36 -3.53
N PHE A 178 -10.70 6.68 -3.42
CA PHE A 178 -9.58 7.59 -3.65
C PHE A 178 -8.70 7.60 -2.41
N LEU A 179 -7.40 7.35 -2.60
CA LEU A 179 -6.43 7.54 -1.53
C LEU A 179 -6.02 9.01 -1.48
N GLU A 180 -5.67 9.46 -0.27
CA GLU A 180 -5.03 10.74 -0.03
C GLU A 180 -3.54 10.56 0.27
N ASP A 181 -2.83 11.67 0.38
CA ASP A 181 -1.42 11.67 0.73
C ASP A 181 -1.17 11.00 2.09
N ASP A 182 -0.13 10.17 2.12
CA ASP A 182 0.29 9.36 3.27
C ASP A 182 -0.72 8.29 3.74
N ASP A 183 -1.76 8.00 2.95
CA ASP A 183 -2.57 6.79 3.14
C ASP A 183 -1.76 5.55 2.74
N ILE A 184 -1.72 4.57 3.64
CA ILE A 184 -1.16 3.24 3.41
C ILE A 184 -2.31 2.25 3.35
N ALA A 185 -2.75 1.91 2.15
CA ALA A 185 -3.76 0.91 1.90
C ALA A 185 -3.12 -0.49 1.86
N ALA A 186 -3.52 -1.38 2.76
CA ALA A 186 -3.01 -2.75 2.85
C ALA A 186 -4.14 -3.75 2.62
N VAL A 187 -3.93 -4.64 1.64
CA VAL A 187 -4.78 -5.81 1.39
C VAL A 187 -4.08 -7.03 1.96
N ALA A 188 -4.70 -7.66 2.96
CA ALA A 188 -4.26 -8.92 3.55
C ALA A 188 -5.48 -9.81 3.83
N ASP A 189 -5.37 -11.11 3.58
CA ASP A 189 -6.47 -12.08 3.73
C ASP A 189 -7.77 -11.68 2.99
N GLY A 190 -7.64 -11.00 1.85
CA GLY A 190 -8.79 -10.48 1.08
C GLY A 190 -9.52 -9.30 1.73
N LYS A 191 -8.92 -8.68 2.76
CA LYS A 191 -9.46 -7.53 3.49
C LYS A 191 -8.60 -6.31 3.21
N LEU A 192 -9.25 -5.19 2.88
CA LEU A 192 -8.60 -3.90 2.68
C LEU A 192 -8.67 -3.07 3.96
N SER A 193 -7.53 -2.54 4.41
CA SER A 193 -7.41 -1.61 5.54
C SER A 193 -6.60 -0.39 5.12
N ILE A 194 -6.85 0.76 5.72
CA ILE A 194 -6.12 2.01 5.43
C ILE A 194 -5.49 2.52 6.73
N HIS A 195 -4.18 2.78 6.68
CA HIS A 195 -3.39 3.22 7.82
C HIS A 195 -2.75 4.58 7.52
N ARG A 196 -2.50 5.36 8.57
CA ARG A 196 -1.73 6.61 8.50
C ARG A 196 -0.84 6.78 9.72
N VAL A 197 0.36 7.32 9.53
CA VAL A 197 1.36 7.48 10.61
C VAL A 197 0.96 8.61 11.58
N LYS A 198 0.55 9.75 11.03
CA LYS A 198 0.21 10.96 11.79
C LYS A 198 -1.22 11.36 11.50
N ARG A 199 -1.88 11.94 12.50
CA ARG A 199 -3.20 12.55 12.34
C ARG A 199 -3.04 14.06 12.22
N SER A 200 -3.49 14.65 11.11
CA SER A 200 -3.74 16.09 11.05
C SER A 200 -5.18 16.40 11.45
N ALA A 201 -5.43 17.61 11.94
CA ALA A 201 -6.77 18.07 12.27
C ALA A 201 -7.67 18.25 11.03
N SER A 202 -7.07 18.42 9.85
CA SER A 202 -7.74 18.57 8.56
C SER A 202 -8.09 17.25 7.88
N ASP A 203 -7.62 16.12 8.41
CA ASP A 203 -7.74 14.83 7.73
C ASP A 203 -9.10 14.20 7.97
N ASP A 204 -9.75 13.76 6.90
CA ASP A 204 -10.94 12.94 7.00
C ASP A 204 -10.62 11.64 7.74
N PRO A 205 -11.42 11.23 8.74
CA PRO A 205 -11.13 10.05 9.56
C PRO A 205 -11.44 8.72 8.84
N SER A 206 -11.97 8.77 7.61
CA SER A 206 -12.36 7.59 6.84
C SER A 206 -12.33 7.87 5.34
N ARG A 207 -12.14 6.83 4.53
CA ARG A 207 -12.34 6.88 3.08
C ARG A 207 -13.65 6.25 2.68
N ALA A 208 -14.48 6.99 1.96
CA ALA A 208 -15.74 6.48 1.42
C ALA A 208 -15.53 5.77 0.08
N ILE A 209 -16.31 4.71 -0.15
CA ILE A 209 -16.46 4.11 -1.48
C ILE A 209 -17.33 5.03 -2.32
N GLN A 210 -16.76 5.58 -3.37
CA GLN A 210 -17.46 6.45 -4.31
C GLN A 210 -17.90 5.65 -5.52
N THR A 211 -19.06 6.00 -6.07
CA THR A 211 -19.53 5.45 -7.34
C THR A 211 -19.23 6.46 -8.43
N LEU A 212 -18.33 6.10 -9.35
CA LEU A 212 -18.04 6.90 -10.52
C LEU A 212 -19.27 6.96 -11.42
N GLN A 213 -19.70 8.17 -11.74
CA GLN A 213 -20.71 8.40 -12.77
C GLN A 213 -19.97 8.60 -14.09
N MET A 214 -20.35 7.83 -15.11
CA MET A 214 -19.92 8.15 -16.47
C MET A 214 -20.89 9.20 -17.00
N GLU A 215 -20.41 10.43 -17.18
CA GLU A 215 -21.05 11.34 -18.13
C GLU A 215 -20.70 10.78 -19.52
N LEU A 216 -21.71 10.19 -20.17
CA LEU A 216 -21.66 9.70 -21.55
C LEU A 216 -21.78 10.85 -22.54
#